data_AF-A0AAV2R6Q0-F1
#
_entry.id   AF-A0AAV2R6Q0-F1
#
_cell.length_a   1.000
_cell.length_b   1.000
_cell.length_c   1.000
_cell.angle_alpha   90.00
_cell.angle_beta   90.00
_cell.angle_gamma   90.00
#
_symmetry.space_group_name_H-M   'P 1'
#
loop_
_entity.id
_entity.type
_entity.pdbx_description
1 polymer ?
#
loop_
_entity_poly.entity_id
_entity_poly.type
_entity_poly.pdbx_seq_one_letter_code
_entity_poly.pdbx_strand_id
1 'polypeptide(L)'
;ARKLVKDFKKHVDKPAKIPKSLEVSVLNIVWRLVANKDFGYDDKKVIDFMDFLHDITAETGLLVLPDFFPILNYLPKFLRNYFLKEYFVDEFKKICIDFTKEAIDEHRANLDPDNPLDVIDHYLIEMDEQKKNPNGPQFKSG
;
A
#
# COMPACT_ATOMS: atom_id res chain seq x y z
N ALA A 1 -0.19 19.83 -4.60
CA ALA A 1 0.72 20.83 -5.21
C ALA A 1 1.12 21.99 -4.27
N ARG A 2 0.21 22.86 -3.80
CA ARG A 2 0.59 24.07 -3.02
C ARG A 2 1.30 23.78 -1.69
N LYS A 3 0.95 22.69 -0.99
CA LYS A 3 1.60 22.29 0.26
C LYS A 3 3.05 21.79 0.01
N LEU A 4 3.25 20.95 -1.01
CA LEU A 4 4.57 20.46 -1.44
C LEU A 4 5.52 21.60 -1.83
N VAL A 5 5.04 22.58 -2.61
CA VAL A 5 5.84 23.75 -3.01
C VAL A 5 6.30 24.59 -1.81
N LYS A 6 5.47 24.71 -0.76
CA LYS A 6 5.87 25.41 0.48
C LYS A 6 6.97 24.68 1.22
N ASP A 7 6.98 23.36 1.20
CA ASP A 7 7.98 22.56 1.91
C ASP A 7 9.33 22.51 1.15
N PHE A 8 9.28 22.43 -0.18
CA PHE A 8 10.47 22.55 -1.05
C PHE A 8 11.20 23.88 -0.85
N LYS A 9 10.45 24.98 -0.64
CA LYS A 9 11.05 26.30 -0.36
C LYS A 9 11.93 26.34 0.90
N LYS A 10 11.78 25.41 1.85
CA LYS A 10 12.62 25.33 3.04
C LYS A 10 14.02 24.72 2.77
N HIS A 11 14.23 24.12 1.61
CA HIS A 11 15.40 23.28 1.31
C HIS A 11 16.21 23.73 0.08
N VAL A 12 15.92 24.93 -0.46
CA VAL A 12 16.46 25.43 -1.76
C VAL A 12 17.98 25.65 -1.77
N ASP A 13 18.61 25.89 -0.60
CA ASP A 13 20.02 26.28 -0.53
C ASP A 13 21.00 25.14 -0.18
N LYS A 14 20.58 23.87 -0.21
CA LYS A 14 21.47 22.73 0.09
C LYS A 14 21.24 21.57 -0.88
N PRO A 15 22.27 20.77 -1.23
CA PRO A 15 22.07 19.49 -1.91
C PRO A 15 21.26 18.58 -0.98
N ALA A 16 19.94 18.57 -1.15
CA ALA A 16 19.02 17.90 -0.27
C ALA A 16 18.69 16.51 -0.83
N LYS A 17 18.72 15.51 0.06
CA LYS A 17 18.05 14.23 -0.17
C LYS A 17 16.59 14.50 -0.54
N ILE A 18 15.98 13.63 -1.35
CA ILE A 18 14.55 13.73 -1.68
C ILE A 18 13.77 13.92 -0.36
N PRO A 19 12.97 14.98 -0.23
CA PRO A 19 12.28 15.26 1.02
C PRO A 19 11.17 14.24 1.23
N LYS A 20 11.03 13.72 2.46
CA LYS A 20 9.95 12.78 2.84
C LYS A 20 8.56 13.33 2.48
N SER A 21 8.38 14.65 2.47
CA SER A 21 7.13 15.30 2.05
C SER A 21 6.77 15.08 0.57
N LEU A 22 7.75 14.82 -0.30
CA LEU A 22 7.51 14.41 -1.68
C LEU A 22 6.92 13.00 -1.73
N GLU A 23 7.52 12.07 -1.01
CA GLU A 23 7.06 10.68 -0.91
C GLU A 23 5.63 10.60 -0.39
N VAL A 24 5.33 11.31 0.70
CA VAL A 24 3.96 11.41 1.23
C VAL A 24 3.02 12.08 0.23
N SER A 25 3.49 13.06 -0.55
CA SER A 25 2.66 13.70 -1.59
C SER A 25 2.30 12.73 -2.71
N VAL A 26 3.23 11.87 -3.12
CA VAL A 26 2.96 10.83 -4.13
C VAL A 26 1.98 9.81 -3.56
N LEU A 27 2.20 9.35 -2.32
CA LEU A 27 1.27 8.44 -1.66
C LEU A 27 -0.15 9.03 -1.57
N ASN A 28 -0.28 10.32 -1.24
CA ASN A 28 -1.58 10.99 -1.17
C ASN A 28 -2.31 11.02 -2.52
N ILE A 29 -1.61 11.06 -3.65
CA ILE A 29 -2.27 10.99 -4.96
C ILE A 29 -2.96 9.62 -5.11
N VAL A 30 -2.24 8.54 -4.79
CA VAL A 30 -2.79 7.19 -4.83
C VAL A 30 -3.90 7.04 -3.80
N TRP A 31 -3.68 7.50 -2.56
CA TRP A 31 -4.63 7.36 -1.47
C TRP A 31 -5.93 8.13 -1.70
N ARG A 32 -5.88 9.26 -2.41
CA ARG A 32 -7.09 9.98 -2.82
C ARG A 32 -7.92 9.20 -3.83
N LEU A 33 -7.29 8.39 -4.69
CA LEU A 33 -8.01 7.48 -5.59
C LEU A 33 -8.56 6.28 -4.82
N VAL A 34 -7.79 5.76 -3.85
CA VAL A 34 -8.12 4.52 -3.16
C VAL A 34 -9.19 4.71 -2.08
N ALA A 35 -9.11 5.79 -1.31
CA ALA A 35 -9.87 5.99 -0.07
C ALA A 35 -10.41 7.42 0.09
N ASN A 36 -10.35 8.23 -0.98
CA ASN A 36 -10.75 9.64 -1.01
C ASN A 36 -10.20 10.50 0.15
N LYS A 37 -8.99 10.16 0.62
CA LYS A 37 -8.36 10.78 1.80
C LYS A 37 -6.95 11.25 1.49
N ASP A 38 -6.49 12.23 2.26
CA ASP A 38 -5.11 12.70 2.27
C ASP A 38 -4.50 12.50 3.66
N PHE A 39 -3.23 12.15 3.69
CA PHE A 39 -2.43 12.15 4.90
C PHE A 39 -1.69 13.47 5.11
N GLY A 40 -1.35 13.77 6.37
CA GLY A 40 -0.45 14.86 6.73
C GLY A 40 1.01 14.51 6.38
N TYR A 41 1.84 15.52 6.10
CA TYR A 41 3.25 15.30 5.81
C TYR A 41 4.06 14.84 7.03
N ASP A 42 3.57 15.15 8.23
CA ASP A 42 4.17 14.75 9.50
C ASP A 42 3.38 13.59 10.15
N ASP A 43 2.50 12.93 9.39
CA ASP A 43 1.72 11.80 9.88
C ASP A 43 2.65 10.61 10.16
N LYS A 44 2.79 10.26 11.44
CA LYS A 44 3.70 9.20 11.88
C LYS A 44 3.33 7.85 11.27
N LYS A 45 2.04 7.53 11.11
CA LYS A 45 1.59 6.24 10.54
C LYS A 45 2.08 6.10 9.11
N VAL A 46 2.02 7.18 8.34
CA VAL A 46 2.52 7.20 6.96
C VAL A 46 4.02 7.18 6.90
N ILE A 47 4.70 7.96 7.75
CA ILE A 47 6.17 7.98 7.78
C ILE A 47 6.71 6.58 8.11
N ASP A 48 6.15 5.92 9.14
CA ASP A 48 6.53 4.56 9.53
C ASP A 48 6.26 3.56 8.37
N PHE A 49 5.13 3.69 7.68
CA PHE A 49 4.81 2.85 6.51
C PHE A 49 5.78 3.06 5.36
N MET A 50 6.13 4.31 5.03
CA MET A 50 7.09 4.62 3.97
C MET A 50 8.50 4.14 4.33
N ASP A 51 8.94 4.31 5.58
CA ASP A 51 10.23 3.81 6.04
C ASP A 51 10.28 2.27 5.92
N PHE A 52 9.19 1.56 6.23
CA PHE A 52 9.11 0.12 5.99
C PHE A 52 9.17 -0.27 4.50
N LEU A 53 8.52 0.48 3.60
CA LEU A 53 8.62 0.24 2.15
C LEU A 53 10.06 0.38 1.64
N HIS A 54 10.83 1.32 2.19
CA HIS A 54 12.25 1.47 1.87
C HIS A 54 13.06 0.24 2.30
N ASP A 55 12.79 -0.30 3.49
CA ASP A 55 13.45 -1.52 4.00
C ASP A 55 13.18 -2.73 3.09
N ILE A 56 11.94 -2.91 2.64
CA ILE A 56 11.60 -3.99 1.69
C ILE A 56 12.33 -3.80 0.37
N THR A 57 12.37 -2.57 -0.15
CA THR A 57 12.98 -2.28 -1.44
C THR A 57 14.48 -2.63 -1.42
N ALA A 58 15.15 -2.38 -0.29
CA ALA A 58 16.54 -2.78 -0.07
C ALA A 58 16.73 -4.32 -0.06
N GLU A 59 15.74 -5.07 0.42
CA GLU A 59 15.78 -6.53 0.58
C GLU A 59 15.16 -7.31 -0.60
N THR A 60 14.58 -6.61 -1.57
CA THR A 60 13.84 -7.19 -2.70
C THR A 60 14.70 -8.13 -3.56
N GLY A 61 16.01 -7.91 -3.63
CA GLY A 61 16.91 -8.71 -4.46
C GLY A 61 16.92 -10.21 -4.14
N LEU A 62 16.80 -10.60 -2.86
CA LEU A 62 16.72 -12.02 -2.47
C LEU A 62 15.31 -12.58 -2.64
N LEU A 63 14.28 -11.74 -2.47
CA LEU A 63 12.88 -12.13 -2.56
C LEU A 63 12.45 -12.54 -3.97
N VAL A 64 13.07 -11.96 -5.01
CA VAL A 64 12.75 -12.26 -6.42
C VAL A 64 13.49 -13.48 -6.97
N LEU A 65 14.46 -14.06 -6.24
CA LEU A 65 15.21 -15.22 -6.70
C LEU A 65 14.35 -16.43 -7.08
N PRO A 66 13.26 -16.77 -6.35
CA PRO A 66 12.38 -17.87 -6.74
C PRO A 66 11.71 -17.69 -8.11
N ASP A 67 11.53 -16.45 -8.57
CA ASP A 67 10.95 -16.15 -9.89
C ASP A 67 11.91 -16.54 -11.02
N PHE A 68 13.22 -16.43 -10.79
CA PHE A 68 14.26 -16.81 -11.75
C PHE A 68 14.75 -18.25 -11.57
N PHE A 69 14.68 -18.78 -10.34
CA PHE A 69 15.11 -20.12 -9.97
C PHE A 69 13.98 -20.87 -9.25
N PRO A 70 13.01 -21.44 -9.99
CA PRO A 70 11.84 -22.09 -9.41
C PRO A 70 12.17 -23.22 -8.42
N ILE A 71 13.36 -23.82 -8.53
CA ILE A 71 13.82 -24.86 -7.61
C ILE A 71 13.84 -24.39 -6.14
N LEU A 72 14.03 -23.09 -5.92
CA LEU A 72 14.04 -22.50 -4.58
C LEU A 72 12.68 -22.57 -3.88
N ASN A 73 11.58 -22.69 -4.63
CA ASN A 73 10.23 -22.85 -4.06
C ASN A 73 10.02 -24.20 -3.36
N TYR A 74 10.84 -25.21 -3.68
CA TYR A 74 10.76 -26.52 -3.03
C TYR A 74 11.52 -26.57 -1.69
N LEU A 75 12.23 -25.50 -1.31
CA LEU A 75 12.91 -25.45 -0.03
C LEU A 75 11.91 -25.36 1.14
N PRO A 76 12.14 -26.06 2.25
CA PRO A 76 11.39 -25.88 3.49
C PRO A 76 11.31 -24.40 3.92
N LYS A 77 10.19 -23.98 4.53
CA LYS A 77 9.93 -22.57 4.92
C LYS A 77 11.06 -21.98 5.79
N PHE A 78 11.66 -22.75 6.69
CA PHE A 78 12.75 -22.25 7.52
C PHE A 78 14.00 -21.89 6.70
N LEU A 79 14.31 -22.66 5.64
CA LEU A 79 15.42 -22.36 4.73
C LEU A 79 15.10 -21.17 3.84
N ARG A 80 13.86 -21.04 3.36
CA ARG A 80 13.44 -19.87 2.56
C ARG A 80 13.45 -18.59 3.40
N ASN A 81 13.02 -18.66 4.67
CA ASN A 81 13.14 -17.54 5.58
C ASN A 81 14.60 -17.15 5.85
N TYR A 82 15.50 -18.13 5.99
CA TYR A 82 16.91 -17.88 6.26
C TYR A 82 17.68 -17.36 5.04
N PHE A 83 17.52 -18.00 3.88
CA PHE A 83 18.28 -17.69 2.66
C PHE A 83 17.63 -16.63 1.77
N LEU A 84 16.28 -16.64 1.68
CA LEU A 84 15.52 -15.77 0.79
C LEU A 84 14.80 -14.65 1.52
N LYS A 85 14.91 -14.60 2.86
CA LYS A 85 14.23 -13.59 3.68
C LYS A 85 12.71 -13.57 3.48
N GLU A 86 12.11 -14.72 3.14
CA GLU A 86 10.67 -14.84 2.83
C GLU A 86 9.75 -14.32 3.97
N TYR A 87 10.23 -14.31 5.22
CA TYR A 87 9.49 -13.74 6.36
C TYR A 87 9.13 -12.26 6.17
N PHE A 88 9.93 -11.48 5.42
CA PHE A 88 9.61 -10.09 5.12
C PHE A 88 8.34 -9.95 4.28
N VAL A 89 8.00 -10.95 3.45
CA VAL A 89 6.75 -10.94 2.69
C VAL A 89 5.55 -11.06 3.62
N ASP A 90 5.66 -11.93 4.64
CA ASP A 90 4.62 -12.10 5.65
C ASP A 90 4.47 -10.81 6.49
N GLU A 91 5.58 -10.16 6.85
CA GLU A 91 5.59 -8.89 7.57
C GLU A 91 4.99 -7.74 6.74
N PHE A 92 5.35 -7.66 5.46
CA PHE A 92 4.80 -6.66 4.55
C PHE A 92 3.30 -6.79 4.37
N LYS A 93 2.80 -8.01 4.16
CA LYS A 93 1.36 -8.27 4.08
C LYS A 93 0.65 -7.77 5.33
N LYS A 94 1.20 -8.07 6.51
CA LYS A 94 0.64 -7.62 7.78
C LYS A 94 0.59 -6.10 7.87
N ILE A 95 1.68 -5.42 7.56
CA ILE A 95 1.76 -3.95 7.63
C ILE A 95 0.80 -3.29 6.64
N CYS A 96 0.68 -3.81 5.41
CA CYS A 96 -0.29 -3.31 4.44
C CYS A 96 -1.74 -3.50 4.92
N ILE A 97 -2.06 -4.65 5.51
CA ILE A 97 -3.37 -4.89 6.10
C ILE A 97 -3.62 -3.89 7.22
N ASP A 98 -2.70 -3.75 8.17
CA ASP A 98 -2.85 -2.84 9.31
C ASP A 98 -2.96 -1.37 8.86
N PHE A 99 -2.22 -0.97 7.82
CA PHE A 99 -2.27 0.37 7.25
C PHE A 99 -3.65 0.69 6.64
N THR A 100 -4.20 -0.25 5.87
CA THR A 100 -5.45 -0.07 5.11
C THR A 100 -6.71 -0.33 5.93
N LYS A 101 -6.61 -1.13 7.00
CA LYS A 101 -7.75 -1.61 7.79
C LYS A 101 -8.66 -0.49 8.29
N GLU A 102 -8.08 0.54 8.90
CA GLU A 102 -8.84 1.67 9.44
C GLU A 102 -9.68 2.36 8.37
N ALA A 103 -9.10 2.59 7.18
CA ALA A 103 -9.85 3.17 6.08
C ALA A 103 -10.95 2.22 5.59
N ILE A 104 -10.67 0.94 5.44
CA ILE A 104 -11.69 -0.04 5.02
C ILE A 104 -12.84 -0.09 6.02
N ASP A 105 -12.55 -0.11 7.33
CA ASP A 105 -13.55 -0.16 8.39
C ASP A 105 -14.42 1.11 8.39
N GLU A 106 -13.81 2.28 8.17
CA GLU A 106 -14.53 3.55 8.04
C GLU A 106 -15.45 3.60 6.81
N HIS A 107 -15.00 3.11 5.65
CA HIS A 107 -15.85 3.03 4.45
C HIS A 107 -16.97 2.01 4.65
N ARG A 108 -16.69 0.83 5.23
CA ARG A 108 -17.73 -0.15 5.58
C ARG A 108 -18.83 0.43 6.45
N ALA A 109 -18.49 1.29 7.41
CA ALA A 109 -19.45 1.90 8.32
C ALA A 109 -20.31 2.99 7.67
N ASN A 110 -19.81 3.66 6.63
CA ASN A 110 -20.43 4.84 6.04
C ASN A 110 -20.76 4.68 4.54
N LEU A 111 -20.67 3.46 4.00
CA LEU A 111 -20.84 3.17 2.58
C LEU A 111 -22.23 3.59 2.10
N ASP A 112 -22.27 4.42 1.05
CA ASP A 112 -23.46 4.73 0.28
C ASP A 112 -23.38 3.99 -1.07
N PRO A 113 -24.11 2.86 -1.23
CA PRO A 113 -24.05 2.07 -2.46
C PRO A 113 -24.48 2.84 -3.72
N ASP A 114 -25.30 3.88 -3.57
CA ASP A 114 -25.81 4.67 -4.70
C ASP A 114 -24.81 5.75 -5.14
N ASN A 115 -23.77 6.03 -4.33
CA ASN A 115 -22.78 7.07 -4.58
C ASN A 115 -21.37 6.67 -4.08
N PRO A 116 -20.72 5.65 -4.68
CA PRO A 116 -19.36 5.28 -4.34
C PRO A 116 -18.37 6.39 -4.72
N LEU A 117 -17.46 6.73 -3.81
CA LEU A 117 -16.56 7.87 -3.98
C LEU A 117 -15.15 7.46 -4.41
N ASP A 118 -14.76 6.24 -4.14
CA ASP A 118 -13.41 5.73 -4.38
C ASP A 118 -13.36 4.21 -4.59
N VAL A 119 -12.15 3.70 -4.79
CA VAL A 119 -11.90 2.28 -5.04
C VAL A 119 -12.40 1.40 -3.90
N ILE A 120 -12.21 1.79 -2.63
CA ILE A 120 -12.67 0.98 -1.50
C ILE A 120 -14.20 0.83 -1.55
N ASP A 121 -14.94 1.91 -1.77
CA ASP A 121 -16.41 1.85 -1.87
C ASP A 121 -16.85 0.89 -2.99
N HIS A 122 -16.28 1.04 -4.18
CA HIS A 122 -16.59 0.17 -5.31
C HIS A 122 -16.31 -1.30 -5.01
N TYR A 123 -15.16 -1.61 -4.40
CA TYR A 123 -14.82 -2.98 -4.01
C TYR A 123 -15.77 -3.53 -2.94
N LEU A 124 -16.17 -2.72 -1.97
CA LEU A 124 -17.09 -3.15 -0.92
C LEU A 124 -18.48 -3.50 -1.46
N ILE A 125 -18.99 -2.69 -2.39
CA ILE A 125 -20.27 -2.94 -3.09
C ILE A 125 -20.18 -4.24 -3.87
N GLU A 126 -19.15 -4.40 -4.71
CA GLU A 126 -19.00 -5.59 -5.54
C GLU A 126 -18.82 -6.86 -4.69
N MET A 127 -18.07 -6.80 -3.59
CA MET A 127 -17.94 -7.93 -2.65
C MET A 127 -19.29 -8.34 -2.06
N ASP A 128 -20.21 -7.40 -1.82
CA ASP A 128 -21.54 -7.71 -1.32
C ASP A 128 -22.44 -8.31 -2.41
N GLU A 129 -22.31 -7.84 -3.65
CA GLU A 129 -22.98 -8.42 -4.83
C GLU A 129 -22.53 -9.86 -5.11
N GLN A 130 -21.22 -10.13 -5.07
CA GLN A 130 -20.67 -11.46 -5.28
C GLN A 130 -21.12 -12.46 -4.19
N LYS A 131 -21.28 -12.00 -2.94
CA LYS A 131 -21.86 -12.84 -1.87
C LYS A 131 -23.31 -13.23 -2.16
N LYS A 132 -24.08 -12.31 -2.77
CA LYS A 132 -25.48 -12.56 -3.16
C LYS A 132 -25.58 -13.43 -4.43
N ASN A 133 -24.60 -13.33 -5.33
CA ASN A 133 -24.54 -14.12 -6.56
C ASN A 133 -23.14 -14.72 -6.80
N PRO A 134 -22.82 -15.88 -6.19
CA PRO A 134 -21.49 -16.50 -6.28
C PRO A 134 -21.07 -16.92 -7.70
N ASN A 135 -22.02 -17.04 -8.62
CA ASN A 135 -21.78 -17.40 -10.02
C ASN A 135 -21.78 -16.18 -10.97
N GLY A 136 -21.82 -14.96 -10.41
CA GLY A 136 -21.73 -13.72 -11.17
C GLY A 136 -20.34 -13.51 -11.80
N PRO A 137 -20.20 -12.55 -12.73
CA PRO A 137 -18.90 -12.20 -13.27
C PRO A 137 -17.97 -11.74 -12.14
N GLN A 138 -16.80 -12.36 -12.05
CA GLN A 138 -15.75 -11.92 -11.13
C GLN A 138 -15.07 -10.69 -11.72
N PHE A 139 -14.90 -9.64 -10.90
CA PHE A 139 -14.13 -8.42 -11.13
C PHE A 139 -13.80 -8.11 -12.60
N LYS A 140 -14.61 -7.25 -13.23
CA LYS A 140 -14.25 -6.65 -14.52
C LYS A 140 -13.30 -5.49 -14.24
N SER A 141 -12.00 -5.79 -14.20
CA SER A 141 -10.96 -4.76 -14.31
C SER A 141 -11.16 -4.03 -15.64
N GLY A 142 -11.70 -2.81 -15.56
CA GLY A 142 -11.81 -1.88 -16.69
C GLY A 142 -10.46 -1.34 -17.12
#